data_AF-A0A4R0XTJ3-F1
#
_entry.id   AF-A0A4R0XTJ3-F1
#
_cell.length_a   1.000
_cell.length_b   1.000
_cell.length_c   1.000
_cell.angle_alpha   90.00
_cell.angle_beta   90.00
_cell.angle_gamma   90.00
#
_symmetry.space_group_name_H-M   'P 1'
#
loop_
_entity.id
_entity.type
_entity.pdbx_description
1 polymer ?
#
loop_
_entity_poly.entity_id
_entity_poly.type
_entity_poly.pdbx_seq_one_letter_code
_entity_poly.pdbx_strand_id
1 'polypeptide(L)'
;MYKFKFADIGEGLHEGTVGEIYVKVGDQVSEGDSLFSVETDKMTSDIPSPVTGKVTEVLIKEAEIVHVGDDTFHFETAEENTQEESKEEVKEEEGGASVVGSIKVSNDLFSFDKFKTNKSTPKEVIKKPEHKEGYTGYVGERGKVYEGEVEQEFDVIVIGSGPGGYLAAEEVAKAGKSTLIVEREFWGGVCLNVGCIPTKTLIKSIEVYEYALQLEKYGIQGNIHDLRPDWVAMQKRKMEVVKRLTDGVRFLMKSSKAMTLMGEAKMVGAHTIEINGKTYRGEKIIIATGSTAARLPLEGFEEGYQKGEVLTSKEAINLPELPKTMTIIGGGVIGSEFAQVFSTSGTKVTLLQNLDKILHILDEDVIKEITKEFRKSGIEIITSANVKKYKDGSVFYEKDGGDFEIKSEIVLQSVGRKPLIVPGAEEVGIKLGERNNIPVDYKNRTNVDGVYAIGDVTGQVMLAHVAYKHAIIAASHINGKATTPINAKTTPSCIYTHPEVAAVGLTEREAKEQKLDFLVIKGSMTTIGKALADGDERGFIKLIVDKEFGEIIGAHLVGKHSTDMITEITLAIDSEMTVHEIANTIHPHPTVSEIIWEAARKAVLALDKNK
;
A
#
# COMPACT_ATOMS: atom_id res chain seq x y z
N MET A 1 18.99 46.24 -20.02
CA MET A 1 17.66 45.62 -20.20
C MET A 1 17.89 44.18 -20.64
N TYR A 2 17.65 43.22 -19.77
CA TYR A 2 17.85 41.81 -20.05
C TYR A 2 16.62 41.26 -20.76
N LYS A 3 16.82 40.54 -21.88
CA LYS A 3 15.74 39.90 -22.62
C LYS A 3 15.77 38.41 -22.36
N PHE A 4 14.72 37.90 -21.72
CA PHE A 4 14.60 36.48 -21.45
C PHE A 4 13.92 35.77 -22.62
N LYS A 5 14.68 34.88 -23.25
CA LYS A 5 14.18 33.99 -24.29
C LYS A 5 13.83 32.64 -23.69
N PHE A 6 12.70 32.09 -24.11
CA PHE A 6 12.32 30.75 -23.75
C PHE A 6 13.41 29.77 -24.24
N ALA A 7 13.92 28.90 -23.34
CA ALA A 7 15.02 27.92 -23.53
C ALA A 7 16.38 28.20 -22.87
N ASP A 8 16.51 29.19 -21.98
CA ASP A 8 17.71 29.34 -21.13
C ASP A 8 17.72 28.43 -19.87
N ILE A 9 16.95 27.35 -19.88
CA ILE A 9 16.82 26.39 -18.76
C ILE A 9 16.85 24.98 -19.35
N GLY A 10 17.96 24.28 -19.07
CA GLY A 10 18.35 23.06 -19.75
C GLY A 10 17.45 21.86 -19.46
N GLU A 11 16.33 21.74 -20.17
CA GLU A 11 15.51 20.53 -20.24
C GLU A 11 14.82 20.46 -21.60
N GLY A 12 15.39 19.70 -22.55
CA GLY A 12 14.88 19.15 -23.84
C GLY A 12 13.47 19.44 -24.40
N LEU A 13 12.87 20.58 -24.12
CA LEU A 13 11.53 21.02 -24.50
C LEU A 13 11.66 21.92 -25.73
N HIS A 14 10.91 21.63 -26.80
CA HIS A 14 10.98 22.38 -28.06
C HIS A 14 9.82 23.39 -28.24
N GLU A 15 8.70 23.15 -27.55
CA GLU A 15 7.50 24.01 -27.53
C GLU A 15 6.65 23.68 -26.28
N GLY A 16 5.77 24.58 -25.85
CA GLY A 16 4.81 24.33 -24.77
C GLY A 16 3.71 25.38 -24.68
N THR A 17 2.59 25.04 -24.02
CA THR A 17 1.47 25.98 -23.82
C THR A 17 1.67 26.75 -22.53
N VAL A 18 1.57 28.08 -22.56
CA VAL A 18 1.65 28.92 -21.36
C VAL A 18 0.43 28.65 -20.47
N GLY A 19 0.69 28.22 -19.24
CA GLY A 19 -0.31 28.08 -18.19
C GLY A 19 -0.59 29.42 -17.52
N GLU A 20 -0.34 29.50 -16.22
CA GLU A 20 -0.54 30.71 -15.40
C GLU A 20 0.73 31.58 -15.39
N ILE A 21 0.57 32.90 -15.52
CA ILE A 21 1.66 33.88 -15.38
C ILE A 21 1.62 34.48 -13.97
N TYR A 22 2.70 34.30 -13.21
CA TYR A 22 2.76 34.65 -11.78
C TYR A 22 3.16 36.12 -11.51
N VAL A 23 3.76 36.79 -12.49
CA VAL A 23 4.34 38.13 -12.33
C VAL A 23 3.75 39.15 -13.34
N LYS A 24 3.74 40.42 -12.96
CA LYS A 24 3.20 41.53 -13.77
C LYS A 24 4.26 42.58 -14.06
N VAL A 25 4.04 43.39 -15.09
CA VAL A 25 4.90 44.55 -15.39
C VAL A 25 4.96 45.47 -14.18
N GLY A 26 6.17 45.74 -13.71
CA GLY A 26 6.46 46.56 -12.53
C GLY A 26 6.92 45.77 -11.30
N ASP A 27 6.74 44.44 -11.28
CA ASP A 27 7.13 43.59 -10.16
C ASP A 27 8.66 43.43 -10.05
N GLN A 28 9.14 43.27 -8.83
CA GLN A 28 10.55 43.02 -8.53
C GLN A 28 10.74 41.52 -8.28
N VAL A 29 11.59 40.87 -9.07
CA VAL A 29 11.86 39.42 -8.99
C VAL A 29 13.33 39.16 -8.72
N SER A 30 13.62 38.06 -8.02
CA SER A 30 14.97 37.54 -7.79
C SER A 30 15.28 36.40 -8.78
N GLU A 31 16.57 36.15 -9.03
CA GLU A 31 17.00 34.98 -9.78
C GLU A 31 16.49 33.70 -9.10
N GLY A 32 15.82 32.83 -9.86
CA GLY A 32 15.17 31.61 -9.36
C GLY A 32 13.67 31.73 -9.07
N ASP A 33 13.09 32.93 -9.01
CA ASP A 33 11.65 33.11 -8.75
C ASP A 33 10.80 32.68 -9.96
N SER A 34 9.72 31.93 -9.72
CA SER A 34 8.82 31.45 -10.79
C SER A 34 8.10 32.60 -11.52
N LEU A 35 8.27 32.69 -12.84
CA LEU A 35 7.66 33.71 -13.69
C LEU A 35 6.31 33.27 -14.27
N PHE A 36 6.23 32.05 -14.80
CA PHE A 36 5.04 31.46 -15.41
C PHE A 36 5.17 29.94 -15.50
N SER A 37 4.07 29.22 -15.69
CA SER A 37 4.08 27.77 -15.94
C SER A 37 3.95 27.46 -17.43
N VAL A 38 4.55 26.34 -17.85
CA VAL A 38 4.42 25.79 -19.20
C VAL A 38 3.90 24.36 -19.12
N GLU A 39 2.82 24.09 -19.84
CA GLU A 39 2.18 22.79 -19.98
C GLU A 39 2.62 22.10 -21.28
N THR A 40 3.05 20.85 -21.14
CA THR A 40 3.33 19.94 -22.27
C THR A 40 2.50 18.67 -22.17
N ASP A 41 2.59 17.81 -23.19
CA ASP A 41 1.94 16.50 -23.22
C ASP A 41 2.36 15.56 -22.06
N LYS A 42 3.46 15.88 -21.37
CA LYS A 42 4.07 15.04 -20.32
C LYS A 42 4.11 15.67 -18.94
N MET A 43 4.25 16.99 -18.84
CA MET A 43 4.40 17.69 -17.56
C MET A 43 4.04 19.18 -17.63
N THR A 44 3.65 19.73 -16.49
CA THR A 44 3.57 21.18 -16.23
C THR A 44 4.80 21.58 -15.41
N SER A 45 5.54 22.58 -15.88
CA SER A 45 6.78 23.05 -15.23
C SER A 45 6.77 24.55 -15.04
N ASP A 46 7.27 25.02 -13.90
CA ASP A 46 7.44 26.44 -13.63
C ASP A 46 8.76 26.95 -14.20
N ILE A 47 8.70 28.09 -14.86
CA ILE A 47 9.84 28.74 -15.51
C ILE A 47 10.41 29.81 -14.57
N PRO A 48 11.61 29.60 -13.98
CA PRO A 48 12.22 30.57 -13.07
C PRO A 48 12.82 31.77 -13.80
N SER A 49 12.98 32.88 -13.07
CA SER A 49 13.67 34.08 -13.54
C SER A 49 15.18 33.84 -13.63
N PRO A 50 15.83 34.15 -14.77
CA PRO A 50 17.28 34.01 -14.91
C PRO A 50 18.07 35.16 -14.27
N VAL A 51 17.39 36.24 -13.86
CA VAL A 51 18.05 37.45 -13.32
C VAL A 51 17.25 38.04 -12.17
N THR A 52 17.95 38.78 -11.30
CA THR A 52 17.33 39.67 -10.31
C THR A 52 17.11 41.04 -10.93
N GLY A 53 15.87 41.53 -10.95
CA GLY A 53 15.55 42.80 -11.59
C GLY A 53 14.07 43.15 -11.58
N LYS A 54 13.72 44.28 -12.18
CA LYS A 54 12.32 44.72 -12.32
C LYS A 54 11.75 44.29 -13.66
N VAL A 55 10.57 43.67 -13.67
CA VAL A 55 9.86 43.29 -14.89
C VAL A 55 9.39 44.55 -15.62
N THR A 56 9.89 44.76 -16.83
CA THR A 56 9.55 45.92 -17.67
C THR A 56 8.52 45.59 -18.74
N GLU A 57 8.48 44.34 -19.20
CA GLU A 57 7.56 43.91 -20.26
C GLU A 57 7.28 42.40 -20.13
N VAL A 58 6.04 42.00 -20.39
CA VAL A 58 5.60 40.60 -20.49
C VAL A 58 5.06 40.42 -21.90
N LEU A 59 5.68 39.53 -22.68
CA LEU A 59 5.43 39.36 -24.13
C LEU A 59 4.60 38.12 -24.46
N ILE A 60 4.24 37.31 -23.46
CA ILE A 60 3.45 36.08 -23.60
C ILE A 60 2.07 36.24 -22.96
N LYS A 61 1.10 35.42 -23.40
CA LYS A 61 -0.25 35.34 -22.81
C LYS A 61 -0.59 33.92 -22.38
N GLU A 62 -1.45 33.80 -21.38
CA GLU A 62 -2.01 32.51 -20.97
C GLU A 62 -2.71 31.82 -22.15
N ALA A 63 -2.54 30.51 -22.26
CA ALA A 63 -2.98 29.65 -23.37
C ALA A 63 -2.32 29.91 -24.74
N GLU A 64 -1.25 30.69 -24.80
CA GLU A 64 -0.41 30.84 -26.01
C GLU A 64 0.60 29.69 -26.14
N ILE A 65 0.96 29.30 -27.36
CA ILE A 65 2.03 28.32 -27.62
C ILE A 65 3.35 29.08 -27.77
N VAL A 66 4.34 28.77 -26.92
CA VAL A 66 5.68 29.37 -26.97
C VAL A 66 6.69 28.36 -27.51
N HIS A 67 7.61 28.82 -28.35
CA HIS A 67 8.68 28.02 -28.93
C HIS A 67 10.04 28.43 -28.37
N VAL A 68 10.98 27.50 -28.36
CA VAL A 68 12.37 27.77 -27.98
C VAL A 68 12.94 28.92 -28.81
N GLY A 69 13.41 29.96 -28.12
CA GLY A 69 13.99 31.18 -28.69
C GLY A 69 13.05 32.40 -28.68
N ASP A 70 11.77 32.22 -28.33
CA ASP A 70 10.79 33.31 -28.26
C ASP A 70 11.08 34.24 -27.08
N ASP A 71 10.96 35.56 -27.30
CA ASP A 71 11.11 36.56 -26.24
C ASP A 71 9.89 36.51 -25.30
N THR A 72 10.12 36.31 -23.99
CA THR A 72 9.03 36.13 -23.01
C THR A 72 8.91 37.30 -22.03
N PHE A 73 10.02 37.71 -21.41
CA PHE A 73 10.06 38.80 -20.43
C PHE A 73 11.25 39.72 -20.69
N HIS A 74 11.07 41.00 -20.39
CA HIS A 74 12.16 41.96 -20.34
C HIS A 74 12.36 42.49 -18.91
N PHE A 75 13.62 42.57 -18.48
CA PHE A 75 14.00 43.04 -17.15
C PHE A 75 14.90 44.28 -17.19
N GLU A 76 14.69 45.18 -16.24
CA GLU A 76 15.65 46.22 -15.89
C GLU A 76 16.56 45.69 -14.78
N THR A 77 17.80 45.37 -15.17
CA THR A 77 18.86 44.91 -14.27
C THR A 77 19.77 46.09 -13.93
N ALA A 78 20.21 46.16 -12.68
CA ALA A 78 21.06 47.24 -12.21
C ALA A 78 22.53 46.91 -12.48
N GLU A 79 22.98 46.82 -13.73
CA GLU A 79 24.41 46.93 -14.11
C GLU A 79 24.63 46.83 -15.64
N GLU A 80 25.16 47.89 -16.24
CA GLU A 80 26.24 47.83 -17.25
C GLU A 80 26.80 49.24 -17.53
N ASN A 81 28.08 49.48 -17.21
CA ASN A 81 28.88 50.53 -17.83
C ASN A 81 30.35 50.07 -17.94
N THR A 82 30.71 49.64 -19.16
CA THR A 82 32.01 49.71 -19.88
C THR A 82 33.39 49.45 -19.22
N GLN A 83 34.07 48.44 -19.79
CA GLN A 83 35.44 48.39 -20.36
C GLN A 83 36.74 48.52 -19.52
N GLU A 84 37.52 47.42 -19.64
CA GLU A 84 38.96 47.28 -19.96
C GLU A 84 40.11 47.49 -18.93
N GLU A 85 40.88 46.39 -18.84
CA GLU A 85 42.35 46.27 -18.69
C GLU A 85 43.09 46.52 -17.36
N SER A 86 43.46 45.39 -16.73
CA SER A 86 44.85 44.87 -16.66
C SER A 86 45.58 44.78 -15.31
N LYS A 87 46.32 43.65 -15.20
CA LYS A 87 47.52 43.31 -14.40
C LYS A 87 47.36 42.58 -13.07
N GLU A 88 47.73 41.29 -13.11
CA GLU A 88 48.83 40.62 -12.35
C GLU A 88 49.13 41.16 -10.94
N GLU A 89 49.26 40.38 -9.87
CA GLU A 89 49.92 39.08 -9.61
C GLU A 89 49.54 38.67 -8.16
N VAL A 90 49.50 37.37 -7.81
CA VAL A 90 50.19 36.77 -6.64
C VAL A 90 50.09 35.23 -6.73
N LYS A 91 51.24 34.59 -6.54
CA LYS A 91 51.54 33.15 -6.50
C LYS A 91 51.20 32.47 -5.17
N GLU A 92 50.90 31.17 -5.31
CA GLU A 92 51.30 29.98 -4.52
C GLU A 92 51.33 30.02 -2.98
N GLU A 93 50.54 29.15 -2.34
CA GLU A 93 51.00 27.94 -1.60
C GLU A 93 49.79 27.19 -0.99
N GLU A 94 49.44 26.01 -1.55
CA GLU A 94 49.45 24.65 -0.96
C GLU A 94 48.64 24.44 0.35
N GLY A 95 47.73 23.47 0.51
CA GLY A 95 47.28 22.31 -0.30
C GLY A 95 46.06 21.66 0.39
N GLY A 96 45.42 20.57 -0.05
CA GLY A 96 45.49 19.72 -1.25
C GLY A 96 44.08 19.12 -1.45
N ALA A 97 43.54 19.10 -2.67
CA ALA A 97 43.77 18.14 -3.75
C ALA A 97 42.67 17.05 -3.80
N SER A 98 41.55 17.43 -4.43
CA SER A 98 40.72 16.56 -5.26
C SER A 98 41.57 16.11 -6.45
N VAL A 99 41.57 14.82 -6.77
CA VAL A 99 42.25 14.26 -7.95
C VAL A 99 41.26 13.38 -8.71
N VAL A 100 40.55 13.98 -9.66
CA VAL A 100 39.97 13.24 -10.79
C VAL A 100 41.01 13.33 -11.91
N GLY A 101 41.91 12.34 -11.93
CA GLY A 101 42.84 12.14 -13.04
C GLY A 101 42.11 11.50 -14.21
N SER A 102 42.18 12.14 -15.37
CA SER A 102 41.80 11.59 -16.66
C SER A 102 42.69 10.40 -17.02
N ILE A 103 42.12 9.19 -17.02
CA ILE A 103 42.79 7.99 -17.52
C ILE A 103 42.43 7.78 -18.99
N LYS A 104 43.47 7.76 -19.83
CA LYS A 104 43.41 7.31 -21.23
C LYS A 104 42.96 5.84 -21.29
N VAL A 105 41.92 5.58 -22.06
CA VAL A 105 41.44 4.22 -22.38
C VAL A 105 42.53 3.50 -23.20
N SER A 106 43.11 2.44 -22.65
CA SER A 106 43.91 1.47 -23.41
C SER A 106 43.03 0.27 -23.78
N ASN A 107 42.87 0.02 -25.08
CA ASN A 107 42.10 -1.09 -25.66
C ASN A 107 42.88 -2.42 -25.67
N ASP A 108 43.40 -2.87 -24.53
CA ASP A 108 44.08 -4.17 -24.47
C ASP A 108 43.82 -4.86 -23.12
N LEU A 109 42.65 -5.50 -22.98
CA LEU A 109 42.41 -6.57 -21.99
C LEU A 109 41.06 -7.30 -22.17
N PHE A 110 40.70 -7.65 -23.41
CA PHE A 110 39.69 -8.69 -23.68
C PHE A 110 40.08 -9.53 -24.89
N SER A 111 40.86 -10.60 -24.67
CA SER A 111 41.07 -11.66 -25.66
C SER A 111 39.95 -12.69 -25.53
N PHE A 112 38.89 -12.54 -26.32
CA PHE A 112 37.78 -13.49 -26.46
C PHE A 112 38.16 -14.72 -27.32
N ASP A 113 39.19 -15.47 -26.91
CA ASP A 113 39.62 -16.64 -27.70
C ASP A 113 40.05 -17.87 -26.87
N LYS A 114 39.40 -18.08 -25.72
CA LYS A 114 39.52 -19.32 -24.93
C LYS A 114 38.21 -19.78 -24.30
N PHE A 115 37.21 -20.09 -25.11
CA PHE A 115 36.15 -21.03 -24.71
C PHE A 115 35.92 -22.07 -25.82
N LYS A 116 36.79 -23.09 -25.83
CA LYS A 116 36.51 -24.34 -26.54
C LYS A 116 35.82 -25.31 -25.59
N THR A 117 34.55 -25.55 -25.87
CA THR A 117 33.80 -26.81 -25.77
C THR A 117 34.27 -27.81 -24.71
N ASN A 118 33.46 -27.98 -23.67
CA ASN A 118 33.35 -29.28 -23.00
C ASN A 118 31.87 -29.71 -23.02
N LYS A 119 31.59 -30.79 -23.76
CA LYS A 119 30.27 -31.41 -23.87
C LYS A 119 29.97 -32.12 -22.54
N SER A 120 29.00 -31.62 -21.78
CA SER A 120 28.33 -32.41 -20.74
C SER A 120 27.02 -32.97 -21.30
N THR A 121 26.88 -34.28 -21.24
CA THR A 121 25.70 -35.07 -21.59
C THR A 121 24.42 -34.56 -20.90
N PRO A 122 23.25 -34.62 -21.58
CA PRO A 122 21.99 -34.17 -21.00
C PRO A 122 21.55 -35.18 -19.93
N LYS A 123 21.58 -34.76 -18.66
CA LYS A 123 20.86 -35.47 -17.59
C LYS A 123 19.38 -35.12 -17.70
N GLU A 124 18.56 -36.14 -17.49
CA GLU A 124 17.10 -36.13 -17.64
C GLU A 124 16.46 -34.86 -17.10
N VAL A 125 15.57 -34.30 -17.92
CA VAL A 125 14.62 -33.27 -17.52
C VAL A 125 13.83 -33.81 -16.34
N ILE A 126 14.18 -33.37 -15.13
CA ILE A 126 13.35 -33.55 -13.94
C ILE A 126 12.03 -32.89 -14.29
N LYS A 127 10.98 -33.70 -14.41
CA LYS A 127 9.62 -33.21 -14.62
C LYS A 127 9.35 -32.14 -13.58
N LYS A 128 8.99 -30.92 -14.05
CA LYS A 128 8.42 -29.88 -13.20
C LYS A 128 7.40 -30.54 -12.27
N PRO A 129 7.38 -30.23 -10.96
CA PRO A 129 6.33 -30.70 -10.09
C PRO A 129 5.00 -30.32 -10.74
N GLU A 130 4.16 -31.33 -11.02
CA GLU A 130 2.79 -31.09 -11.43
C GLU A 130 2.15 -30.23 -10.33
N HIS A 131 1.85 -28.98 -10.68
CA HIS A 131 0.90 -28.17 -9.92
C HIS A 131 -0.35 -29.04 -9.75
N LYS A 132 -0.66 -29.45 -8.52
CA LYS A 132 -1.95 -30.08 -8.24
C LYS A 132 -3.05 -29.16 -8.74
N GLU A 133 -3.74 -29.59 -9.78
CA GLU A 133 -4.96 -29.00 -10.29
C GLU A 133 -5.96 -28.86 -9.14
N GLY A 134 -6.10 -27.64 -8.63
CA GLY A 134 -7.04 -27.30 -7.55
C GLY A 134 -7.83 -26.03 -7.82
N TYR A 135 -7.81 -25.52 -9.05
CA TYR A 135 -8.51 -24.29 -9.43
C TYR A 135 -9.23 -24.47 -10.77
N THR A 136 -10.47 -24.95 -10.72
CA THR A 136 -11.36 -25.09 -11.88
C THR A 136 -12.64 -24.26 -11.69
N GLY A 137 -12.50 -23.00 -11.28
CA GLY A 137 -13.65 -22.10 -11.10
C GLY A 137 -14.38 -21.78 -12.41
N TYR A 138 -13.66 -21.73 -13.53
CA TYR A 138 -14.24 -21.45 -14.85
C TYR A 138 -14.78 -22.70 -15.53
N VAL A 139 -16.09 -22.72 -15.75
CA VAL A 139 -16.80 -23.77 -16.51
C VAL A 139 -17.28 -23.25 -17.87
N GLY A 140 -17.43 -21.93 -18.02
CA GLY A 140 -17.93 -21.30 -19.24
C GLY A 140 -19.45 -21.44 -19.40
N GLU A 141 -20.18 -21.47 -18.29
CA GLU A 141 -21.65 -21.51 -18.30
C GLU A 141 -22.19 -20.16 -18.79
N ARG A 142 -23.31 -20.14 -19.53
CA ARG A 142 -23.88 -18.88 -20.04
C ARG A 142 -24.54 -18.02 -18.96
N GLY A 143 -24.96 -18.61 -17.84
CA GLY A 143 -25.80 -17.96 -16.83
C GLY A 143 -27.19 -17.57 -17.37
N LYS A 144 -27.98 -16.88 -16.54
CA LYS A 144 -29.34 -16.43 -16.88
C LYS A 144 -29.29 -15.21 -17.80
N VAL A 145 -30.05 -15.25 -18.89
CA VAL A 145 -30.23 -14.09 -19.79
C VAL A 145 -31.37 -13.22 -19.28
N TYR A 146 -31.19 -11.90 -19.31
CA TYR A 146 -32.25 -10.93 -19.03
C TYR A 146 -32.94 -10.49 -20.33
N GLU A 147 -34.26 -10.61 -20.38
CA GLU A 147 -35.10 -10.35 -21.57
C GLU A 147 -35.90 -9.02 -21.49
N GLY A 148 -35.76 -8.26 -20.40
CA GLY A 148 -36.41 -6.97 -20.25
C GLY A 148 -35.69 -5.83 -20.99
N GLU A 149 -36.25 -4.62 -20.88
CA GLU A 149 -35.68 -3.39 -21.44
C GLU A 149 -34.29 -3.11 -20.84
N VAL A 150 -33.38 -2.54 -21.64
CA VAL A 150 -32.02 -2.18 -21.25
C VAL A 150 -31.82 -0.69 -21.57
N GLU A 151 -31.50 0.10 -20.56
CA GLU A 151 -31.25 1.55 -20.71
C GLU A 151 -30.00 1.80 -21.55
N GLN A 152 -28.91 1.10 -21.25
CA GLN A 152 -27.63 1.30 -21.92
C GLN A 152 -26.73 0.05 -21.85
N GLU A 153 -25.91 -0.13 -22.88
CA GLU A 153 -24.93 -1.21 -22.99
C GLU A 153 -23.49 -0.70 -22.86
N PHE A 154 -22.60 -1.55 -22.35
CA PHE A 154 -21.17 -1.29 -22.15
C PHE A 154 -20.35 -2.52 -22.52
N ASP A 155 -19.08 -2.32 -22.88
CA ASP A 155 -18.13 -3.42 -23.02
C ASP A 155 -17.83 -4.06 -21.66
N VAL A 156 -17.71 -3.25 -20.61
CA VAL A 156 -17.41 -3.72 -19.25
C VAL A 156 -18.25 -2.97 -18.21
N ILE A 157 -18.87 -3.72 -17.31
CA ILE A 157 -19.47 -3.19 -16.08
C ILE A 157 -18.67 -3.67 -14.86
N VAL A 158 -18.28 -2.76 -13.98
CA VAL A 158 -17.58 -3.05 -12.72
C VAL A 158 -18.51 -2.74 -11.55
N ILE A 159 -18.73 -3.72 -10.67
CA ILE A 159 -19.60 -3.59 -9.50
C ILE A 159 -18.76 -3.43 -8.24
N GLY A 160 -18.75 -2.22 -7.68
CA GLY A 160 -17.96 -1.84 -6.50
C GLY A 160 -16.72 -1.04 -6.88
N SER A 161 -16.44 0.00 -6.09
CA SER A 161 -15.35 0.95 -6.34
C SER A 161 -14.20 0.85 -5.33
N GLY A 162 -13.99 -0.33 -4.72
CA GLY A 162 -12.81 -0.58 -3.89
C GLY A 162 -11.51 -0.60 -4.69
N PRO A 163 -10.36 -0.80 -4.02
CA PRO A 163 -9.02 -0.90 -4.64
C PRO A 163 -8.98 -1.65 -5.98
N GLY A 164 -9.51 -2.88 -6.01
CA GLY A 164 -9.57 -3.65 -7.26
C GLY A 164 -10.57 -3.10 -8.28
N GLY A 165 -11.73 -2.62 -7.84
CA GLY A 165 -12.80 -2.18 -8.72
C GLY A 165 -12.46 -0.93 -9.52
N TYR A 166 -12.02 0.14 -8.85
CA TYR A 166 -11.68 1.38 -9.57
C TYR A 166 -10.45 1.20 -10.47
N LEU A 167 -9.44 0.40 -10.05
CA LEU A 167 -8.29 0.11 -10.91
C LEU A 167 -8.69 -0.73 -12.12
N ALA A 168 -9.56 -1.73 -11.95
CA ALA A 168 -10.04 -2.54 -13.06
C ALA A 168 -10.81 -1.69 -14.08
N ALA A 169 -11.70 -0.79 -13.59
CA ALA A 169 -12.44 0.14 -14.44
C ALA A 169 -11.51 1.10 -15.19
N GLU A 170 -10.49 1.64 -14.52
CA GLU A 170 -9.48 2.48 -15.15
C GLU A 170 -8.75 1.74 -16.28
N GLU A 171 -8.23 0.54 -16.00
CA GLU A 171 -7.43 -0.25 -16.95
C GLU A 171 -8.22 -0.63 -18.21
N VAL A 172 -9.49 -1.04 -18.07
CA VAL A 172 -10.32 -1.37 -19.24
C VAL A 172 -10.77 -0.12 -19.99
N ALA A 173 -11.09 0.98 -19.29
CA ALA A 173 -11.52 2.22 -19.93
C ALA A 173 -10.38 2.89 -20.71
N LYS A 174 -9.16 2.93 -20.14
CA LYS A 174 -7.95 3.43 -20.83
C LYS A 174 -7.54 2.55 -22.01
N ALA A 175 -7.95 1.28 -22.05
CA ALA A 175 -7.80 0.41 -23.21
C ALA A 175 -8.86 0.65 -24.31
N GLY A 176 -9.73 1.65 -24.16
CA GLY A 176 -10.72 2.05 -25.16
C GLY A 176 -12.08 1.37 -25.04
N LYS A 177 -12.33 0.61 -23.96
CA LYS A 177 -13.63 -0.04 -23.72
C LYS A 177 -14.61 0.92 -23.06
N SER A 178 -15.83 0.97 -23.57
CA SER A 178 -16.95 1.63 -22.89
C SER A 178 -17.20 0.95 -21.54
N THR A 179 -17.12 1.74 -20.47
CA THR A 179 -17.04 1.19 -19.11
C THR A 179 -18.02 1.90 -18.19
N LEU A 180 -18.79 1.12 -17.44
CA LEU A 180 -19.61 1.58 -16.32
C LEU A 180 -19.03 1.03 -15.02
N ILE A 181 -18.83 1.88 -14.02
CA ILE A 181 -18.54 1.47 -12.64
C ILE A 181 -19.62 2.00 -11.70
N VAL A 182 -20.11 1.10 -10.84
CA VAL A 182 -21.16 1.41 -9.86
C VAL A 182 -20.66 1.25 -8.43
N GLU A 183 -21.02 2.20 -7.58
CA GLU A 183 -20.73 2.20 -6.14
C GLU A 183 -22.02 2.51 -5.36
N ARG A 184 -22.24 1.87 -4.22
CA ARG A 184 -23.47 2.07 -3.42
C ARG A 184 -23.29 3.04 -2.25
N GLU A 185 -22.06 3.18 -1.75
CA GLU A 185 -21.79 3.92 -0.51
C GLU A 185 -20.67 4.95 -0.67
N PHE A 186 -19.42 4.52 -0.85
CA PHE A 186 -18.28 5.43 -0.88
C PHE A 186 -17.21 5.03 -1.92
N TRP A 187 -16.80 6.01 -2.73
CA TRP A 187 -15.75 5.83 -3.75
C TRP A 187 -14.42 5.45 -3.11
N GLY A 188 -13.72 4.47 -3.69
CA GLY A 188 -12.50 3.88 -3.13
C GLY A 188 -12.76 2.74 -2.13
N GLY A 189 -14.02 2.43 -1.85
CA GLY A 189 -14.45 1.29 -1.03
C GLY A 189 -13.90 1.30 0.39
N VAL A 190 -13.90 0.12 1.03
CA VAL A 190 -13.62 -0.03 2.47
C VAL A 190 -12.23 0.49 2.84
N CYS A 191 -11.20 0.09 2.09
CA CYS A 191 -9.81 0.40 2.43
C CYS A 191 -9.55 1.91 2.51
N LEU A 192 -10.16 2.69 1.61
CA LEU A 192 -9.99 4.13 1.60
C LEU A 192 -10.85 4.86 2.64
N ASN A 193 -12.09 4.43 2.86
CA ASN A 193 -13.05 5.22 3.62
C ASN A 193 -13.14 4.81 5.10
N VAL A 194 -13.06 3.51 5.39
CA VAL A 194 -13.34 2.93 6.72
C VAL A 194 -12.43 1.76 7.05
N GLY A 195 -11.20 1.78 6.53
CA GLY A 195 -10.22 0.70 6.64
C GLY A 195 -8.80 1.24 6.70
N CYS A 196 -7.96 0.80 5.75
CA CYS A 196 -6.53 1.08 5.71
C CYS A 196 -6.19 2.56 5.94
N ILE A 197 -6.60 3.46 5.04
CA ILE A 197 -6.17 4.85 5.04
C ILE A 197 -6.53 5.59 6.34
N PRO A 198 -7.79 5.56 6.82
CA PRO A 198 -8.13 6.26 8.05
C PRO A 198 -7.40 5.67 9.27
N THR A 199 -7.28 4.34 9.37
CA THR A 199 -6.54 3.71 10.46
C THR A 199 -5.06 4.10 10.45
N LYS A 200 -4.39 4.05 9.29
CA LYS A 200 -2.97 4.43 9.16
C LYS A 200 -2.75 5.92 9.43
N THR A 201 -3.74 6.75 9.10
CA THR A 201 -3.71 8.17 9.41
C THR A 201 -3.74 8.40 10.93
N LEU A 202 -4.60 7.71 11.67
CA LEU A 202 -4.66 7.80 13.13
C LEU A 202 -3.42 7.20 13.81
N ILE A 203 -2.93 6.06 13.31
CA ILE A 203 -1.66 5.46 13.76
C ILE A 203 -0.53 6.47 13.64
N LYS A 204 -0.41 7.17 12.51
CA LYS A 204 0.66 8.17 12.37
C LYS A 204 0.52 9.32 13.38
N SER A 205 -0.70 9.73 13.72
CA SER A 205 -0.91 10.76 14.75
C SER A 205 -0.43 10.29 16.13
N ILE A 206 -0.72 9.04 16.52
CA ILE A 206 -0.28 8.51 17.82
C ILE A 206 1.23 8.24 17.84
N GLU A 207 1.84 7.86 16.72
CA GLU A 207 3.30 7.69 16.60
C GLU A 207 4.03 9.03 16.84
N VAL A 208 3.50 10.12 16.27
CA VAL A 208 4.04 11.48 16.52
C VAL A 208 3.92 11.85 18.00
N TYR A 209 2.81 11.52 18.64
CA TYR A 209 2.64 11.73 20.07
C TYR A 209 3.64 10.92 20.90
N GLU A 210 3.82 9.63 20.61
CA GLU A 210 4.80 8.78 21.29
C GLU A 210 6.24 9.29 21.12
N TYR A 211 6.58 9.82 19.94
CA TYR A 211 7.87 10.47 19.70
C TYR A 211 8.03 11.74 20.55
N ALA A 212 6.98 12.57 20.63
CA ALA A 212 6.98 13.80 21.41
C ALA A 212 7.11 13.55 22.93
N LEU A 213 6.60 12.41 23.44
CA LEU A 213 6.80 12.00 24.84
C LEU A 213 8.27 11.66 25.17
N GLN A 214 9.13 11.53 24.16
CA GLN A 214 10.53 11.14 24.32
C GLN A 214 11.52 12.24 23.93
N LEU A 215 11.06 13.49 23.77
CA LEU A 215 11.90 14.63 23.34
C LEU A 215 13.17 14.82 24.17
N GLU A 216 13.12 14.57 25.48
CA GLU A 216 14.29 14.67 26.37
C GLU A 216 15.43 13.73 25.95
N LYS A 217 15.12 12.54 25.40
CA LYS A 217 16.13 11.60 24.88
C LYS A 217 16.89 12.17 23.68
N TYR A 218 16.26 13.10 22.96
CA TYR A 218 16.84 13.79 21.81
C TYR A 218 17.47 15.15 22.20
N GLY A 219 17.62 15.43 23.49
CA GLY A 219 18.18 16.70 23.97
C GLY A 219 17.25 17.90 23.78
N ILE A 220 15.97 17.66 23.50
CA ILE A 220 14.97 18.71 23.35
C ILE A 220 14.24 18.88 24.68
N GLN A 221 14.25 20.11 25.20
CA GLN A 221 13.56 20.48 26.44
C GLN A 221 12.32 21.32 26.13
N GLY A 222 11.23 21.07 26.86
CA GLY A 222 9.99 21.82 26.76
C GLY A 222 8.97 21.37 27.81
N ASN A 223 7.97 22.21 28.10
CA ASN A 223 6.89 21.82 29.00
C ASN A 223 5.88 20.93 28.25
N ILE A 224 6.00 19.61 28.42
CA ILE A 224 5.14 18.60 27.78
C ILE A 224 4.08 18.01 28.73
N HIS A 225 3.93 18.55 29.95
CA HIS A 225 3.06 17.95 30.96
C HIS A 225 1.59 17.86 30.54
N ASP A 226 1.11 18.81 29.74
CA ASP A 226 -0.26 18.85 29.24
C ASP A 226 -0.42 18.25 27.83
N LEU A 227 0.67 17.72 27.25
CA LEU A 227 0.65 17.13 25.91
C LEU A 227 -0.23 15.89 25.92
N ARG A 228 -1.29 15.92 25.12
CA ARG A 228 -2.23 14.81 24.97
C ARG A 228 -2.79 14.77 23.55
N PRO A 229 -3.21 13.60 23.06
CA PRO A 229 -3.93 13.50 21.80
C PRO A 229 -5.25 14.28 21.83
N ASP A 230 -5.48 15.12 20.82
CA ASP A 230 -6.78 15.73 20.55
C ASP A 230 -7.53 14.84 19.56
N TRP A 231 -8.43 14.01 20.07
CA TRP A 231 -9.19 13.06 19.27
C TRP A 231 -10.00 13.74 18.16
N VAL A 232 -10.61 14.89 18.44
CA VAL A 232 -11.43 15.62 17.46
C VAL A 232 -10.55 16.14 16.33
N ALA A 233 -9.39 16.71 16.65
CA ALA A 233 -8.42 17.17 15.65
C ALA A 233 -7.84 16.00 14.84
N MET A 234 -7.55 14.86 15.49
CA MET A 234 -7.11 13.63 14.81
C MET A 234 -8.16 13.11 13.82
N GLN A 235 -9.43 13.08 14.22
CA GLN A 235 -10.55 12.69 13.36
C GLN A 235 -10.73 13.67 12.19
N LYS A 236 -10.55 14.97 12.42
CA LYS A 236 -10.56 15.99 11.34
C LYS A 236 -9.46 15.73 10.31
N ARG A 237 -8.21 15.56 10.74
CA ARG A 237 -7.07 15.24 9.86
C ARG A 237 -7.32 13.97 9.06
N LYS A 238 -7.84 12.92 9.71
CA LYS A 238 -8.24 11.66 9.08
C LYS A 238 -9.25 11.89 7.95
N MET A 239 -10.30 12.67 8.20
CA MET A 239 -11.33 12.99 7.19
C MET A 239 -10.76 13.78 6.01
N GLU A 240 -9.83 14.71 6.24
CA GLU A 240 -9.17 15.47 5.17
C GLU A 240 -8.34 14.57 4.25
N VAL A 241 -7.57 13.63 4.81
CA VAL A 241 -6.80 12.63 4.04
C VAL A 241 -7.71 11.73 3.22
N VAL A 242 -8.77 11.19 3.85
CA VAL A 242 -9.76 10.36 3.16
C VAL A 242 -10.42 11.14 2.03
N LYS A 243 -10.89 12.37 2.29
CA LYS A 243 -11.53 13.22 1.28
C LYS A 243 -10.62 13.43 0.08
N ARG A 244 -9.38 13.86 0.29
CA ARG A 244 -8.40 14.09 -0.79
C ARG A 244 -8.23 12.87 -1.69
N LEU A 245 -8.08 11.70 -1.09
CA LEU A 245 -7.90 10.45 -1.84
C LEU A 245 -9.19 10.00 -2.54
N THR A 246 -10.37 10.17 -1.92
CA THR A 246 -11.65 9.85 -2.57
C THR A 246 -11.93 10.77 -3.77
N ASP A 247 -11.56 12.05 -3.67
CA ASP A 247 -11.63 13.00 -4.78
C ASP A 247 -10.66 12.60 -5.89
N GLY A 248 -9.47 12.09 -5.55
CA GLY A 248 -8.54 11.48 -6.51
C GLY A 248 -9.14 10.29 -7.27
N VAL A 249 -9.84 9.38 -6.60
CA VAL A 249 -10.53 8.25 -7.26
C VAL A 249 -11.63 8.76 -8.20
N ARG A 250 -12.42 9.76 -7.80
CA ARG A 250 -13.44 10.36 -8.68
C ARG A 250 -12.82 11.02 -9.91
N PHE A 251 -11.73 11.77 -9.71
CA PHE A 251 -10.98 12.37 -10.81
C PHE A 251 -10.43 11.31 -11.77
N LEU A 252 -9.88 10.22 -11.23
CA LEU A 252 -9.39 9.09 -12.01
C LEU A 252 -10.48 8.51 -12.92
N MET A 253 -11.67 8.23 -12.37
CA MET A 253 -12.79 7.73 -13.16
C MET A 253 -13.19 8.69 -14.28
N LYS A 254 -13.30 9.99 -13.97
CA LYS A 254 -13.57 11.03 -14.98
C LYS A 254 -12.50 11.07 -16.07
N SER A 255 -11.22 11.06 -15.70
CA SER A 255 -10.09 11.11 -16.65
C SER A 255 -10.01 9.87 -17.55
N SER A 256 -10.41 8.71 -17.02
CA SER A 256 -10.49 7.44 -17.77
C SER A 256 -11.72 7.35 -18.69
N LYS A 257 -12.66 8.30 -18.61
CA LYS A 257 -13.96 8.29 -19.32
C LYS A 257 -14.87 7.11 -18.93
N ALA A 258 -14.64 6.50 -17.77
CA ALA A 258 -15.57 5.52 -17.21
C ALA A 258 -16.83 6.25 -16.71
N MET A 259 -18.01 5.76 -17.11
CA MET A 259 -19.27 6.24 -16.57
C MET A 259 -19.40 5.78 -15.13
N THR A 260 -19.78 6.69 -14.23
CA THR A 260 -19.92 6.40 -12.80
C THR A 260 -21.38 6.49 -12.38
N LEU A 261 -21.89 5.49 -11.68
CA LEU A 261 -23.23 5.53 -11.07
C LEU A 261 -23.16 5.28 -9.56
N MET A 262 -23.97 6.04 -8.82
CA MET A 262 -24.21 5.79 -7.40
C MET A 262 -25.52 5.00 -7.24
N GLY A 263 -25.44 3.84 -6.60
CA GLY A 263 -26.59 2.98 -6.32
C GLY A 263 -26.18 1.55 -6.01
N GLU A 264 -27.10 0.79 -5.40
CA GLU A 264 -26.88 -0.63 -5.18
C GLU A 264 -27.20 -1.41 -6.45
N ALA A 265 -26.21 -2.13 -6.98
CA ALA A 265 -26.38 -2.99 -8.12
C ALA A 265 -26.99 -4.33 -7.71
N LYS A 266 -27.97 -4.80 -8.49
CA LYS A 266 -28.52 -6.15 -8.41
C LYS A 266 -28.36 -6.84 -9.75
N MET A 267 -27.81 -8.05 -9.77
CA MET A 267 -27.77 -8.85 -10.99
C MET A 267 -29.17 -9.37 -11.31
N VAL A 268 -29.69 -9.01 -12.48
CA VAL A 268 -30.99 -9.49 -13.01
C VAL A 268 -30.82 -10.44 -14.20
N GLY A 269 -29.61 -10.45 -14.77
CA GLY A 269 -29.07 -11.49 -15.65
C GLY A 269 -27.55 -11.59 -15.43
N ALA A 270 -26.92 -12.61 -15.99
CA ALA A 270 -25.47 -12.84 -15.88
C ALA A 270 -24.64 -11.65 -16.37
N HIS A 271 -25.17 -10.92 -17.35
CA HIS A 271 -24.57 -9.77 -17.99
C HIS A 271 -25.38 -8.48 -17.81
N THR A 272 -26.36 -8.47 -16.91
CA THR A 272 -27.28 -7.33 -16.74
C THR A 272 -27.48 -7.03 -15.27
N ILE A 273 -27.29 -5.75 -14.92
CA ILE A 273 -27.55 -5.25 -13.57
C ILE A 273 -28.69 -4.23 -13.57
N GLU A 274 -29.44 -4.20 -12.48
CA GLU A 274 -30.40 -3.15 -12.16
C GLU A 274 -29.80 -2.22 -11.10
N ILE A 275 -29.91 -0.92 -11.33
CA ILE A 275 -29.51 0.14 -10.39
C ILE A 275 -30.60 1.21 -10.42
N ASN A 276 -31.17 1.56 -9.27
CA ASN A 276 -32.19 2.61 -9.14
C ASN A 276 -33.38 2.44 -10.11
N GLY A 277 -33.80 1.20 -10.36
CA GLY A 277 -34.91 0.87 -11.27
C GLY A 277 -34.57 0.94 -12.77
N LYS A 278 -33.31 1.18 -13.14
CA LYS A 278 -32.81 1.15 -14.52
C LYS A 278 -31.87 -0.03 -14.72
N THR A 279 -31.84 -0.56 -15.93
CA THR A 279 -31.09 -1.78 -16.29
C THR A 279 -29.94 -1.46 -17.24
N TYR A 280 -28.77 -2.00 -16.94
CA TYR A 280 -27.54 -1.80 -17.71
C TYR A 280 -26.94 -3.16 -18.08
N ARG A 281 -26.50 -3.30 -19.33
CA ARG A 281 -25.94 -4.55 -19.86
C ARG A 281 -24.45 -4.41 -20.17
N GLY A 282 -23.66 -5.40 -19.80
CA GLY A 282 -22.22 -5.44 -20.04
C GLY A 282 -21.81 -6.69 -20.80
N GLU A 283 -20.99 -6.58 -21.86
CA GLU A 283 -20.40 -7.77 -22.48
C GLU A 283 -19.56 -8.57 -21.48
N LYS A 284 -18.89 -7.87 -20.56
CA LYS A 284 -18.17 -8.43 -19.42
C LYS A 284 -18.60 -7.76 -18.12
N ILE A 285 -18.67 -8.54 -17.03
CA ILE A 285 -18.94 -8.05 -15.68
C ILE A 285 -17.73 -8.31 -14.80
N ILE A 286 -17.29 -7.34 -14.00
CA ILE A 286 -16.29 -7.52 -12.94
C ILE A 286 -16.96 -7.25 -11.58
N ILE A 287 -17.14 -8.30 -10.79
CA ILE A 287 -17.67 -8.21 -9.43
C ILE A 287 -16.52 -7.86 -8.47
N ALA A 288 -16.54 -6.65 -7.92
CA ALA A 288 -15.54 -6.09 -7.02
C ALA A 288 -16.17 -5.56 -5.71
N THR A 289 -17.23 -6.22 -5.24
CA THR A 289 -18.04 -5.83 -4.08
C THR A 289 -17.32 -5.96 -2.73
N GLY A 290 -16.16 -6.61 -2.71
CA GLY A 290 -15.30 -6.69 -1.53
C GLY A 290 -15.87 -7.55 -0.40
N SER A 291 -15.80 -7.06 0.83
CA SER A 291 -16.16 -7.78 2.05
C SER A 291 -16.82 -6.88 3.08
N THR A 292 -17.44 -7.48 4.09
CA THR A 292 -18.00 -6.80 5.27
C THR A 292 -17.49 -7.43 6.56
N ALA A 293 -17.62 -6.74 7.69
CA ALA A 293 -17.22 -7.27 8.99
C ALA A 293 -18.04 -8.52 9.34
N ALA A 294 -17.38 -9.55 9.88
CA ALA A 294 -18.06 -10.68 10.47
C ALA A 294 -18.70 -10.26 11.81
N ARG A 295 -19.90 -10.78 12.09
CA ARG A 295 -20.64 -10.55 13.35
C ARG A 295 -20.71 -11.86 14.14
N LEU A 296 -20.55 -11.81 15.47
CA LEU A 296 -20.73 -12.98 16.31
C LEU A 296 -22.23 -13.27 16.43
N PRO A 297 -22.70 -14.48 16.07
CA PRO A 297 -24.10 -14.85 16.21
C PRO A 297 -24.40 -15.31 17.66
N LEU A 298 -24.05 -14.47 18.63
CA LEU A 298 -24.20 -14.75 20.06
C LEU A 298 -25.27 -13.86 20.69
N GLU A 299 -25.84 -14.33 21.81
CA GLU A 299 -26.89 -13.62 22.54
C GLU A 299 -26.48 -12.17 22.88
N GLY A 300 -27.41 -11.23 22.65
CA GLY A 300 -27.28 -9.82 22.99
C GLY A 300 -26.42 -8.97 22.05
N PHE A 301 -25.57 -9.57 21.20
CA PHE A 301 -24.69 -8.79 20.31
C PHE A 301 -25.47 -7.92 19.30
N GLU A 302 -26.54 -8.46 18.70
CA GLU A 302 -27.35 -7.69 17.75
C GLU A 302 -28.07 -6.50 18.43
N GLU A 303 -28.53 -6.68 19.67
CA GLU A 303 -29.08 -5.58 20.47
C GLU A 303 -28.02 -4.52 20.75
N GLY A 304 -26.79 -4.94 21.11
CA GLY A 304 -25.66 -4.04 21.31
C GLY A 304 -25.30 -3.24 20.05
N TYR A 305 -25.37 -3.86 18.86
CA TYR A 305 -25.20 -3.16 17.58
C TYR A 305 -26.29 -2.10 17.35
N GLN A 306 -27.55 -2.44 17.63
CA GLN A 306 -28.68 -1.52 17.46
C GLN A 306 -28.60 -0.31 18.41
N LYS A 307 -28.04 -0.52 19.63
CA LYS A 307 -27.82 0.55 20.61
C LYS A 307 -26.57 1.39 20.34
N GLY A 308 -25.68 0.96 19.43
CA GLY A 308 -24.40 1.62 19.18
C GLY A 308 -23.35 1.38 20.27
N GLU A 309 -23.56 0.40 21.15
CA GLU A 309 -22.63 0.02 22.21
C GLU A 309 -21.62 -1.03 21.72
N VAL A 310 -22.04 -1.87 20.77
CA VAL A 310 -21.18 -2.83 20.05
C VAL A 310 -20.97 -2.31 18.63
N LEU A 311 -19.71 -2.18 18.22
CA LEU A 311 -19.30 -1.59 16.95
C LEU A 311 -18.51 -2.59 16.11
N THR A 312 -18.48 -2.36 14.81
CA THR A 312 -17.45 -2.92 13.93
C THR A 312 -16.35 -1.87 13.68
N SER A 313 -15.31 -2.24 12.93
CA SER A 313 -14.28 -1.28 12.53
C SER A 313 -14.83 -0.08 11.74
N LYS A 314 -15.97 -0.25 11.04
CA LYS A 314 -16.60 0.80 10.24
C LYS A 314 -17.11 1.95 11.10
N GLU A 315 -17.74 1.63 12.23
CA GLU A 315 -18.25 2.63 13.17
C GLU A 315 -17.12 3.12 14.09
N ALA A 316 -16.28 2.22 14.61
CA ALA A 316 -15.24 2.57 15.58
C ALA A 316 -14.22 3.58 15.02
N ILE A 317 -13.87 3.52 13.74
CA ILE A 317 -12.93 4.46 13.12
C ILE A 317 -13.48 5.91 13.02
N ASN A 318 -14.78 6.08 13.24
CA ASN A 318 -15.50 7.34 13.13
C ASN A 318 -16.14 7.76 14.46
N LEU A 319 -15.72 7.20 15.59
CA LEU A 319 -16.20 7.63 16.90
C LEU A 319 -15.99 9.15 17.09
N PRO A 320 -17.02 9.91 17.50
CA PRO A 320 -16.92 11.36 17.64
C PRO A 320 -16.10 11.75 18.87
N GLU A 321 -16.16 10.94 19.92
CA GLU A 321 -15.46 11.14 21.18
C GLU A 321 -14.66 9.88 21.53
N LEU A 322 -13.60 10.08 22.30
CA LEU A 322 -12.76 8.98 22.77
C LEU A 322 -13.44 8.32 23.99
N PRO A 323 -13.78 7.01 23.94
CA PRO A 323 -14.37 6.32 25.07
C PRO A 323 -13.34 6.14 26.19
N LYS A 324 -13.79 6.12 27.45
CA LYS A 324 -12.92 5.87 28.61
C LYS A 324 -12.45 4.42 28.66
N THR A 325 -13.31 3.49 28.25
CA THR A 325 -13.03 2.04 28.26
C THR A 325 -13.51 1.39 26.98
N MET A 326 -12.72 0.49 26.42
CA MET A 326 -13.08 -0.28 25.23
C MET A 326 -12.69 -1.75 25.37
N THR A 327 -13.64 -2.65 25.11
CA THR A 327 -13.35 -4.08 24.94
C THR A 327 -13.26 -4.40 23.46
N ILE A 328 -12.15 -4.97 23.00
CA ILE A 328 -11.97 -5.41 21.61
C ILE A 328 -12.05 -6.93 21.58
N ILE A 329 -12.96 -7.48 20.79
CA ILE A 329 -13.13 -8.93 20.61
C ILE A 329 -12.49 -9.34 19.29
N GLY A 330 -11.41 -10.10 19.36
CA GLY A 330 -10.63 -10.57 18.23
C GLY A 330 -9.28 -9.87 18.12
N GLY A 331 -8.20 -10.61 18.42
CA GLY A 331 -6.81 -10.16 18.34
C GLY A 331 -6.17 -10.32 16.96
N GLY A 332 -6.94 -10.17 15.89
CA GLY A 332 -6.42 -10.11 14.52
C GLY A 332 -5.85 -8.73 14.17
N VAL A 333 -5.33 -8.58 12.94
CA VAL A 333 -4.69 -7.33 12.46
C VAL A 333 -5.49 -6.07 12.77
N ILE A 334 -6.78 -6.05 12.41
CA ILE A 334 -7.67 -4.91 12.65
C ILE A 334 -7.83 -4.66 14.15
N GLY A 335 -8.07 -5.70 14.95
CA GLY A 335 -8.23 -5.57 16.40
C GLY A 335 -6.97 -5.00 17.06
N SER A 336 -5.80 -5.45 16.64
CA SER A 336 -4.50 -4.99 17.14
C SER A 336 -4.21 -3.53 16.80
N GLU A 337 -4.44 -3.11 15.55
CA GLU A 337 -4.26 -1.70 15.14
C GLU A 337 -5.20 -0.76 15.91
N PHE A 338 -6.48 -1.15 16.06
CA PHE A 338 -7.43 -0.37 16.84
C PHE A 338 -7.05 -0.35 18.33
N ALA A 339 -6.59 -1.46 18.90
CA ALA A 339 -6.15 -1.52 20.29
C ALA A 339 -5.08 -0.47 20.57
N GLN A 340 -4.10 -0.35 19.68
CA GLN A 340 -3.03 0.65 19.83
C GLN A 340 -3.55 2.08 19.63
N VAL A 341 -4.33 2.35 18.57
CA VAL A 341 -4.88 3.69 18.33
C VAL A 341 -5.66 4.19 19.55
N PHE A 342 -6.58 3.39 20.08
CA PHE A 342 -7.40 3.79 21.22
C PHE A 342 -6.60 3.85 22.51
N SER A 343 -5.72 2.88 22.78
CA SER A 343 -4.89 2.86 23.99
C SER A 343 -3.95 4.06 24.06
N THR A 344 -3.18 4.32 23.00
CA THR A 344 -2.24 5.46 22.96
C THR A 344 -2.99 6.80 22.96
N SER A 345 -4.23 6.84 22.46
CA SER A 345 -5.08 8.04 22.53
C SER A 345 -5.64 8.32 23.95
N GLY A 346 -5.62 7.33 24.85
CA GLY A 346 -6.04 7.48 26.25
C GLY A 346 -7.20 6.59 26.71
N THR A 347 -7.75 5.73 25.85
CA THR A 347 -8.78 4.75 26.22
C THR A 347 -8.16 3.58 26.97
N LYS A 348 -8.77 3.11 28.07
CA LYS A 348 -8.39 1.81 28.67
C LYS A 348 -8.91 0.68 27.77
N VAL A 349 -8.00 -0.06 27.13
CA VAL A 349 -8.33 -1.13 26.19
C VAL A 349 -8.10 -2.52 26.80
N THR A 350 -9.09 -3.39 26.64
CA THR A 350 -8.97 -4.84 26.90
C THR A 350 -9.22 -5.62 25.62
N LEU A 351 -8.22 -6.37 25.16
CA LEU A 351 -8.26 -7.19 23.95
C LEU A 351 -8.52 -8.66 24.32
N LEU A 352 -9.71 -9.14 23.97
CA LEU A 352 -10.13 -10.53 24.11
C LEU A 352 -9.81 -11.33 22.85
N GLN A 353 -9.17 -12.48 23.03
CA GLN A 353 -8.85 -13.40 21.94
C GLN A 353 -9.23 -14.83 22.34
N ASN A 354 -9.96 -15.50 21.45
CA ASN A 354 -10.44 -16.87 21.69
C ASN A 354 -9.33 -17.92 21.57
N LEU A 355 -8.33 -17.68 20.73
CA LEU A 355 -7.13 -18.51 20.64
C LEU A 355 -6.14 -18.17 21.75
N ASP A 356 -5.13 -19.01 21.93
CA ASP A 356 -4.06 -18.83 22.91
C ASP A 356 -3.13 -17.64 22.61
N LYS A 357 -3.18 -17.12 21.37
CA LYS A 357 -2.34 -16.00 20.88
C LYS A 357 -3.14 -14.99 20.06
N ILE A 358 -2.79 -13.72 20.19
CA ILE A 358 -3.14 -12.69 19.21
C ILE A 358 -2.30 -12.86 17.95
N LEU A 359 -2.76 -12.34 16.81
CA LEU A 359 -2.04 -12.39 15.54
C LEU A 359 -1.54 -13.80 15.17
N HIS A 360 -2.32 -14.83 15.54
CA HIS A 360 -1.95 -16.26 15.49
C HIS A 360 -1.47 -16.79 14.13
N ILE A 361 -1.70 -16.05 13.05
CA ILE A 361 -1.24 -16.41 11.70
C ILE A 361 0.24 -16.08 11.46
N LEU A 362 0.85 -15.25 12.30
CA LEU A 362 2.23 -14.79 12.14
C LEU A 362 3.23 -15.78 12.74
N ASP A 363 4.51 -15.55 12.45
CA ASP A 363 5.60 -16.26 13.11
C ASP A 363 5.63 -15.99 14.63
N GLU A 364 5.97 -17.02 15.40
CA GLU A 364 5.96 -17.02 16.86
C GLU A 364 6.82 -15.91 17.49
N ASP A 365 7.97 -15.60 16.88
CA ASP A 365 8.84 -14.54 17.39
C ASP A 365 8.18 -13.16 17.24
N VAL A 366 7.42 -12.95 16.16
CA VAL A 366 6.68 -11.72 15.89
C VAL A 366 5.55 -11.56 16.90
N ILE A 367 4.77 -12.62 17.10
CA ILE A 367 3.66 -12.64 18.07
C ILE A 367 4.17 -12.27 19.46
N LYS A 368 5.29 -12.87 19.88
CA LYS A 368 5.89 -12.63 21.19
C LYS A 368 6.32 -11.17 21.36
N GLU A 369 7.00 -10.59 20.38
CA GLU A 369 7.48 -9.21 20.47
C GLU A 369 6.32 -8.20 20.49
N ILE A 370 5.34 -8.35 19.59
CA ILE A 370 4.18 -7.44 19.56
C ILE A 370 3.31 -7.56 20.81
N THR A 371 3.07 -8.78 21.31
CA THR A 371 2.31 -8.97 22.55
C THR A 371 2.99 -8.29 23.74
N LYS A 372 4.32 -8.33 23.79
CA LYS A 372 5.12 -7.66 24.82
C LYS A 372 4.99 -6.13 24.70
N GLU A 373 5.15 -5.58 23.51
CA GLU A 373 5.05 -4.13 23.31
C GLU A 373 3.63 -3.60 23.60
N PHE A 374 2.59 -4.34 23.23
CA PHE A 374 1.20 -3.97 23.53
C PHE A 374 0.91 -3.95 25.04
N ARG A 375 1.40 -4.95 25.79
CA ARG A 375 1.26 -4.93 27.25
C ARG A 375 2.00 -3.76 27.88
N LYS A 376 3.19 -3.44 27.35
CA LYS A 376 3.98 -2.29 27.79
C LYS A 376 3.29 -0.96 27.50
N SER A 377 2.51 -0.87 26.41
CA SER A 377 1.69 0.29 26.07
C SER A 377 0.34 0.35 26.81
N GLY A 378 0.11 -0.52 27.81
CA GLY A 378 -1.06 -0.48 28.66
C GLY A 378 -2.29 -1.25 28.13
N ILE A 379 -2.15 -2.01 27.04
CA ILE A 379 -3.24 -2.85 26.52
C ILE A 379 -3.33 -4.12 27.36
N GLU A 380 -4.48 -4.36 27.96
CA GLU A 380 -4.77 -5.62 28.64
C GLU A 380 -5.11 -6.68 27.58
N ILE A 381 -4.42 -7.82 27.59
CA ILE A 381 -4.61 -8.90 26.61
C ILE A 381 -5.01 -10.18 27.34
N ILE A 382 -6.19 -10.69 27.00
CA ILE A 382 -6.74 -11.94 27.54
C ILE A 382 -6.94 -12.91 26.39
N THR A 383 -6.07 -13.92 26.31
CA THR A 383 -6.15 -15.02 25.34
C THR A 383 -6.89 -16.22 25.92
N SER A 384 -7.23 -17.19 25.07
CA SER A 384 -8.05 -18.36 25.41
C SER A 384 -9.39 -17.99 26.06
N ALA A 385 -9.95 -16.83 25.68
CA ALA A 385 -11.19 -16.29 26.20
C ALA A 385 -12.35 -16.56 25.23
N ASN A 386 -13.26 -17.46 25.62
CA ASN A 386 -14.42 -17.81 24.82
C ASN A 386 -15.60 -16.88 25.15
N VAL A 387 -15.84 -15.87 24.30
CA VAL A 387 -16.98 -14.97 24.45
C VAL A 387 -18.30 -15.74 24.32
N LYS A 388 -19.22 -15.53 25.26
CA LYS A 388 -20.52 -16.21 25.33
C LYS A 388 -21.69 -15.32 24.93
N LYS A 389 -21.75 -14.11 25.49
CA LYS A 389 -22.86 -13.18 25.29
C LYS A 389 -22.46 -11.73 25.61
N TYR A 390 -23.28 -10.82 25.13
CA TYR A 390 -23.27 -9.41 25.50
C TYR A 390 -24.53 -9.09 26.29
N LYS A 391 -24.44 -8.32 27.39
CA LYS A 391 -25.60 -7.86 28.15
C LYS A 391 -25.26 -6.60 28.94
N ASP A 392 -26.11 -5.58 28.88
CA ASP A 392 -26.07 -4.37 29.72
C ASP A 392 -24.70 -3.65 29.77
N GLY A 393 -24.01 -3.54 28.62
CA GLY A 393 -22.67 -2.91 28.53
C GLY A 393 -21.51 -3.84 28.89
N SER A 394 -21.78 -5.13 29.11
CA SER A 394 -20.78 -6.11 29.53
C SER A 394 -20.63 -7.25 28.53
N VAL A 395 -19.38 -7.68 28.32
CA VAL A 395 -19.01 -8.90 27.59
C VAL A 395 -18.76 -10.01 28.61
N PHE A 396 -19.50 -11.11 28.46
CA PHE A 396 -19.32 -12.31 29.28
C PHE A 396 -18.49 -13.33 28.50
N TYR A 397 -17.47 -13.89 29.14
CA TYR A 397 -16.57 -14.87 28.52
C TYR A 397 -16.15 -15.95 29.51
N GLU A 398 -15.85 -17.12 28.98
CA GLU A 398 -15.28 -18.25 29.73
C GLU A 398 -13.77 -18.32 29.49
N LYS A 399 -13.00 -18.57 30.54
CA LYS A 399 -11.57 -18.83 30.46
C LYS A 399 -11.15 -19.80 31.57
N ASP A 400 -10.34 -20.80 31.24
CA ASP A 400 -9.81 -21.78 32.22
C ASP A 400 -10.91 -22.45 33.08
N GLY A 401 -12.11 -22.64 32.51
CA GLY A 401 -13.28 -23.22 33.18
C GLY A 401 -14.02 -22.27 34.13
N GLY A 402 -13.63 -20.99 34.22
CA GLY A 402 -14.32 -19.95 34.96
C GLY A 402 -15.07 -18.98 34.03
N ASP A 403 -16.19 -18.44 34.53
CA ASP A 403 -16.94 -17.38 33.87
C ASP A 403 -16.53 -16.00 34.38
N PHE A 404 -16.33 -15.07 33.46
CA PHE A 404 -15.87 -13.70 33.72
C PHE A 404 -16.73 -12.67 32.99
N GLU A 405 -16.70 -11.44 33.50
CA GLU A 405 -17.42 -10.30 32.96
C GLU A 405 -16.47 -9.11 32.80
N ILE A 406 -16.54 -8.42 31.66
CA ILE A 406 -15.87 -7.13 31.45
C ILE A 406 -16.91 -6.11 31.02
N LYS A 407 -17.01 -5.02 31.77
CA LYS A 407 -17.83 -3.86 31.43
C LYS A 407 -17.00 -2.80 30.73
N SER A 408 -17.51 -2.26 29.62
CA SER A 408 -16.86 -1.18 28.87
C SER A 408 -17.89 -0.24 28.25
N GLU A 409 -17.52 1.01 28.01
CA GLU A 409 -18.39 1.99 27.32
C GLU A 409 -18.66 1.58 25.87
N ILE A 410 -17.65 1.01 25.20
CA ILE A 410 -17.76 0.53 23.82
C ILE A 410 -17.15 -0.87 23.70
N VAL A 411 -17.79 -1.73 22.91
CA VAL A 411 -17.24 -3.02 22.48
C VAL A 411 -16.95 -2.97 20.98
N LEU A 412 -15.71 -3.18 20.57
CA LEU A 412 -15.35 -3.35 19.16
C LEU A 412 -15.26 -4.84 18.82
N GLN A 413 -16.09 -5.30 17.90
CA GLN A 413 -16.01 -6.64 17.37
C GLN A 413 -15.13 -6.70 16.11
N SER A 414 -14.03 -7.45 16.18
CA SER A 414 -13.00 -7.57 15.14
C SER A 414 -12.63 -9.05 14.89
N VAL A 415 -13.64 -9.87 14.61
CA VAL A 415 -13.53 -11.34 14.46
C VAL A 415 -13.36 -11.80 13.01
N GLY A 416 -12.85 -10.92 12.14
CA GLY A 416 -12.63 -11.20 10.72
C GLY A 416 -13.66 -10.55 9.80
N ARG A 417 -13.58 -10.92 8.52
CA ARG A 417 -14.38 -10.34 7.43
C ARG A 417 -14.96 -11.46 6.57
N LYS A 418 -16.13 -11.20 5.97
CA LYS A 418 -16.82 -12.12 5.06
C LYS A 418 -16.98 -11.49 3.68
N PRO A 419 -16.86 -12.25 2.58
CA PRO A 419 -17.14 -11.75 1.23
C PRO A 419 -18.54 -11.12 1.16
N LEU A 420 -18.67 -10.04 0.39
CA LEU A 420 -19.94 -9.37 0.14
C LEU A 420 -20.46 -9.78 -1.25
N ILE A 421 -21.43 -10.68 -1.31
CA ILE A 421 -22.01 -11.14 -2.58
C ILE A 421 -22.96 -10.08 -3.14
N VAL A 422 -22.85 -9.81 -4.44
CA VAL A 422 -23.78 -8.91 -5.13
C VAL A 422 -25.20 -9.53 -5.13
N PRO A 423 -26.26 -8.77 -4.81
CA PRO A 423 -27.63 -9.28 -4.87
C PRO A 423 -27.94 -9.87 -6.25
N GLY A 424 -28.60 -11.04 -6.30
CA GLY A 424 -28.98 -11.70 -7.54
C GLY A 424 -27.91 -12.62 -8.15
N ALA A 425 -26.69 -12.68 -7.58
CA ALA A 425 -25.58 -13.45 -8.16
C ALA A 425 -25.91 -14.94 -8.36
N GLU A 426 -26.44 -15.60 -7.33
CA GLU A 426 -26.79 -17.02 -7.38
C GLU A 426 -27.94 -17.26 -8.38
N GLU A 427 -28.94 -16.40 -8.38
CA GLU A 427 -30.12 -16.48 -9.23
C GLU A 427 -29.79 -16.32 -10.72
N VAL A 428 -28.67 -15.67 -11.04
CA VAL A 428 -28.17 -15.55 -12.42
C VAL A 428 -27.15 -16.63 -12.81
N GLY A 429 -26.83 -17.54 -11.88
CA GLY A 429 -26.01 -18.73 -12.12
C GLY A 429 -24.58 -18.65 -11.57
N ILE A 430 -24.21 -17.63 -10.79
CA ILE A 430 -22.89 -17.60 -10.13
C ILE A 430 -22.88 -18.60 -8.98
N LYS A 431 -21.92 -19.52 -8.98
CA LYS A 431 -21.75 -20.50 -7.91
C LYS A 431 -20.97 -19.89 -6.76
N LEU A 432 -21.45 -20.08 -5.53
CA LEU A 432 -20.73 -19.69 -4.33
C LEU A 432 -19.90 -20.85 -3.79
N GLY A 433 -18.74 -20.53 -3.23
CA GLY A 433 -17.88 -21.46 -2.50
C GLY A 433 -18.34 -21.66 -1.06
N GLU A 434 -17.68 -22.60 -0.36
CA GLU A 434 -18.02 -22.99 1.01
C GLU A 434 -17.99 -21.83 2.02
N ARG A 435 -17.19 -20.79 1.77
CA ARG A 435 -17.06 -19.61 2.63
C ARG A 435 -17.93 -18.44 2.18
N ASN A 436 -18.97 -18.71 1.39
CA ASN A 436 -19.82 -17.69 0.79
C ASN A 436 -19.00 -16.68 -0.05
N ASN A 437 -18.00 -17.19 -0.77
CA ASN A 437 -17.11 -16.44 -1.67
C ASN A 437 -17.44 -16.79 -3.13
N ILE A 438 -16.98 -15.99 -4.09
CA ILE A 438 -17.09 -16.31 -5.53
C ILE A 438 -15.79 -17.02 -5.96
N PRO A 439 -15.79 -18.33 -6.26
CA PRO A 439 -14.61 -19.02 -6.74
C PRO A 439 -14.22 -18.50 -8.11
N VAL A 440 -12.91 -18.35 -8.33
CA VAL A 440 -12.36 -17.90 -9.61
C VAL A 440 -11.17 -18.73 -10.03
N ASP A 441 -10.89 -18.73 -11.33
CA ASP A 441 -9.63 -19.24 -11.87
C ASP A 441 -8.48 -18.21 -11.75
N TYR A 442 -7.28 -18.56 -12.25
CA TYR A 442 -6.11 -17.68 -12.18
C TYR A 442 -6.24 -16.38 -12.98
N LYS A 443 -7.24 -16.27 -13.87
CA LYS A 443 -7.58 -15.07 -14.65
C LYS A 443 -8.72 -14.29 -14.00
N ASN A 444 -9.13 -14.67 -12.79
CA ASN A 444 -10.26 -14.10 -12.05
C ASN A 444 -11.62 -14.33 -12.72
N ARG A 445 -11.77 -15.34 -13.57
CA ARG A 445 -13.05 -15.72 -14.18
C ARG A 445 -13.87 -16.57 -13.21
N THR A 446 -15.17 -16.30 -13.13
CA THR A 446 -16.13 -17.13 -12.38
C THR A 446 -16.56 -18.35 -13.19
N ASN A 447 -17.54 -19.13 -12.73
CA ASN A 447 -18.11 -20.22 -13.53
C ASN A 447 -18.89 -19.74 -14.77
N VAL A 448 -19.35 -18.49 -14.77
CA VAL A 448 -20.13 -17.89 -15.85
C VAL A 448 -19.22 -17.18 -16.84
N ASP A 449 -19.42 -17.44 -18.13
CA ASP A 449 -18.61 -16.83 -19.19
C ASP A 449 -18.75 -15.31 -19.18
N GLY A 450 -17.63 -14.61 -19.36
CA GLY A 450 -17.58 -13.16 -19.34
C GLY A 450 -17.86 -12.50 -17.98
N VAL A 451 -18.06 -13.25 -16.90
CA VAL A 451 -18.17 -12.71 -15.53
C VAL A 451 -16.91 -13.03 -14.73
N TYR A 452 -16.33 -11.99 -14.14
CA TYR A 452 -15.12 -12.00 -13.33
C TYR A 452 -15.45 -11.60 -11.89
N ALA A 453 -14.61 -12.02 -10.94
CA ALA A 453 -14.68 -11.53 -9.57
C ALA A 453 -13.28 -11.24 -9.02
N ILE A 454 -13.10 -10.10 -8.35
CA ILE A 454 -11.78 -9.62 -7.89
C ILE A 454 -11.82 -9.11 -6.45
N GLY A 455 -10.66 -9.20 -5.79
CA GLY A 455 -10.49 -8.73 -4.40
C GLY A 455 -11.20 -9.63 -3.40
N ASP A 456 -11.61 -9.07 -2.26
CA ASP A 456 -12.08 -9.84 -1.10
C ASP A 456 -13.31 -10.73 -1.38
N VAL A 457 -14.12 -10.41 -2.39
CA VAL A 457 -15.30 -11.22 -2.75
C VAL A 457 -14.91 -12.65 -3.17
N THR A 458 -13.67 -12.83 -3.66
CA THR A 458 -13.12 -14.12 -4.06
C THR A 458 -12.77 -15.02 -2.87
N GLY A 459 -12.61 -14.45 -1.67
CA GLY A 459 -12.21 -15.17 -0.47
C GLY A 459 -10.78 -15.72 -0.48
N GLN A 460 -9.93 -15.34 -1.45
CA GLN A 460 -8.54 -15.80 -1.55
C GLN A 460 -7.64 -15.14 -0.49
N VAL A 461 -7.18 -13.90 -0.75
CA VAL A 461 -6.43 -13.08 0.20
C VAL A 461 -7.06 -11.70 0.25
N MET A 462 -7.60 -11.32 1.41
CA MET A 462 -8.37 -10.08 1.60
C MET A 462 -7.45 -8.89 1.90
N LEU A 463 -6.60 -8.53 0.92
CA LEU A 463 -5.65 -7.43 1.00
C LEU A 463 -5.84 -6.50 -0.21
N ALA A 464 -5.70 -5.19 0.01
CA ALA A 464 -5.91 -4.18 -1.02
C ALA A 464 -4.94 -4.34 -2.21
N HIS A 465 -3.66 -4.63 -1.94
CA HIS A 465 -2.66 -4.89 -3.00
C HIS A 465 -2.90 -6.18 -3.78
N VAL A 466 -3.52 -7.19 -3.16
CA VAL A 466 -4.01 -8.38 -3.89
C VAL A 466 -5.19 -8.01 -4.79
N ALA A 467 -6.10 -7.15 -4.31
CA ALA A 467 -7.20 -6.65 -5.15
C ALA A 467 -6.68 -5.83 -6.36
N TYR A 468 -5.61 -5.04 -6.20
CA TYR A 468 -4.94 -4.39 -7.33
C TYR A 468 -4.39 -5.40 -8.33
N LYS A 469 -3.67 -6.43 -7.85
CA LYS A 469 -3.14 -7.47 -8.75
C LYS A 469 -4.26 -8.24 -9.47
N HIS A 470 -5.36 -8.55 -8.78
CA HIS A 470 -6.54 -9.14 -9.40
C HIS A 470 -7.12 -8.25 -10.51
N ALA A 471 -7.20 -6.94 -10.27
CA ALA A 471 -7.67 -5.97 -11.26
C ALA A 471 -6.81 -5.99 -12.53
N ILE A 472 -5.48 -5.91 -12.38
CA ILE A 472 -4.53 -5.96 -13.50
C ILE A 472 -4.69 -7.26 -14.31
N ILE A 473 -4.84 -8.40 -13.63
CA ILE A 473 -5.03 -9.71 -14.30
C ILE A 473 -6.36 -9.75 -15.07
N ALA A 474 -7.46 -9.36 -14.42
CA ALA A 474 -8.78 -9.40 -15.05
C ALA A 474 -8.87 -8.44 -16.24
N ALA A 475 -8.41 -7.19 -16.07
CA ALA A 475 -8.41 -6.17 -17.12
C ALA A 475 -7.49 -6.57 -18.28
N SER A 476 -6.29 -7.08 -18.00
CA SER A 476 -5.38 -7.58 -19.04
C SER A 476 -6.01 -8.71 -19.85
N HIS A 477 -6.68 -9.66 -19.20
CA HIS A 477 -7.37 -10.74 -19.88
C HIS A 477 -8.55 -10.22 -20.75
N ILE A 478 -9.35 -9.30 -20.23
CA ILE A 478 -10.46 -8.64 -20.96
C ILE A 478 -9.93 -7.88 -22.20
N ASN A 479 -8.72 -7.34 -22.11
CA ASN A 479 -8.03 -6.62 -23.18
C ASN A 479 -7.21 -7.54 -24.10
N GLY A 480 -7.28 -8.86 -23.96
CA GLY A 480 -6.55 -9.82 -24.79
C GLY A 480 -5.04 -9.83 -24.56
N LYS A 481 -4.56 -9.28 -23.45
CA LYS A 481 -3.13 -9.29 -23.06
C LYS A 481 -2.79 -10.55 -22.26
N ALA A 482 -1.51 -10.94 -22.31
CA ALA A 482 -1.00 -12.04 -21.50
C ALA A 482 -1.09 -11.70 -20.00
N THR A 483 -1.34 -12.72 -19.17
CA THR A 483 -1.41 -12.57 -17.71
C THR A 483 -0.57 -13.62 -17.01
N THR A 484 -0.01 -13.23 -15.87
CA THR A 484 0.71 -14.14 -14.97
C THR A 484 -0.15 -14.39 -13.74
N PRO A 485 -0.29 -15.66 -13.30
CA PRO A 485 -0.97 -15.97 -12.04
C PRO A 485 -0.36 -15.21 -10.86
N ILE A 486 -1.17 -15.00 -9.82
CA ILE A 486 -0.65 -14.54 -8.54
C ILE A 486 0.18 -15.68 -7.93
N ASN A 487 1.40 -15.36 -7.52
CA ASN A 487 2.17 -16.25 -6.65
C ASN A 487 1.81 -15.92 -5.20
N ALA A 488 1.00 -16.76 -4.56
CA ALA A 488 0.61 -16.56 -3.17
C ALA A 488 1.82 -16.54 -2.21
N LYS A 489 2.95 -17.17 -2.58
CA LYS A 489 4.18 -17.15 -1.78
C LYS A 489 4.83 -15.76 -1.72
N THR A 490 4.56 -14.90 -2.69
CA THR A 490 5.14 -13.55 -2.81
C THR A 490 4.14 -12.46 -2.40
N THR A 491 3.06 -12.82 -1.70
CA THR A 491 2.11 -11.82 -1.20
C THR A 491 2.55 -11.32 0.18
N PRO A 492 3.03 -10.07 0.32
CA PRO A 492 3.41 -9.54 1.62
C PRO A 492 2.16 -9.23 2.46
N SER A 493 2.30 -9.37 3.77
CA SER A 493 1.33 -8.99 4.78
C SER A 493 1.96 -7.96 5.71
N CYS A 494 1.22 -6.88 5.98
CA CYS A 494 1.69 -5.73 6.75
C CYS A 494 0.71 -5.42 7.88
N ILE A 495 1.24 -5.20 9.08
CA ILE A 495 0.50 -4.71 10.25
C ILE A 495 1.18 -3.43 10.69
N TYR A 496 0.43 -2.35 10.76
CA TYR A 496 0.98 -1.02 10.86
C TYR A 496 0.96 -0.53 12.30
N THR A 497 1.08 -1.44 13.25
CA THR A 497 1.29 -1.10 14.65
C THR A 497 2.63 -0.38 14.82
N HIS A 498 2.91 0.10 16.02
CA HIS A 498 4.22 0.61 16.41
C HIS A 498 4.80 -0.28 17.54
N PRO A 499 5.83 -1.10 17.29
CA PRO A 499 6.55 -1.25 16.03
C PRO A 499 5.71 -1.90 14.91
N GLU A 500 6.07 -1.59 13.67
CA GLU A 500 5.44 -2.20 12.48
C GLU A 500 5.82 -3.67 12.37
N VAL A 501 4.98 -4.43 11.68
CA VAL A 501 5.25 -5.83 11.31
C VAL A 501 5.06 -6.00 9.81
N ALA A 502 5.97 -6.73 9.19
CA ALA A 502 5.77 -7.21 7.83
C ALA A 502 6.22 -8.66 7.69
N ALA A 503 5.55 -9.43 6.83
CA ALA A 503 5.88 -10.82 6.56
C ALA A 503 5.60 -11.19 5.10
N VAL A 504 6.38 -12.13 4.58
CA VAL A 504 6.17 -12.75 3.27
C VAL A 504 6.64 -14.20 3.32
N GLY A 505 5.99 -15.09 2.56
CA GLY A 505 6.33 -16.51 2.54
C GLY A 505 5.90 -17.25 3.82
N LEU A 506 6.61 -18.35 4.11
CA LEU A 506 6.28 -19.28 5.19
C LEU A 506 6.70 -18.74 6.56
N THR A 507 5.98 -19.14 7.60
CA THR A 507 6.45 -19.08 9.00
C THR A 507 7.43 -20.23 9.28
N GLU A 508 8.22 -20.12 10.37
CA GLU A 508 9.10 -21.22 10.78
C GLU A 508 8.29 -22.49 11.12
N ARG A 509 7.11 -22.31 11.70
CA ARG A 509 6.19 -23.41 12.02
C ARG A 509 5.74 -24.13 10.74
N GLU A 510 5.29 -23.40 9.73
CA GLU A 510 4.84 -23.99 8.46
C GLU A 510 5.99 -24.68 7.71
N ALA A 511 7.20 -24.10 7.71
CA ALA A 511 8.37 -24.72 7.10
C ALA A 511 8.71 -26.07 7.76
N LYS A 512 8.60 -26.17 9.10
CA LYS A 512 8.76 -27.43 9.86
C LYS A 512 7.64 -28.43 9.55
N GLU A 513 6.39 -27.99 9.53
CA GLU A 513 5.23 -28.83 9.20
C GLU A 513 5.34 -29.43 7.78
N GLN A 514 5.88 -28.65 6.84
CA GLN A 514 6.16 -29.08 5.47
C GLN A 514 7.46 -29.92 5.35
N LYS A 515 8.21 -30.10 6.43
CA LYS A 515 9.47 -30.87 6.48
C LYS A 515 10.52 -30.39 5.46
N LEU A 516 10.60 -29.08 5.25
CA LEU A 516 11.60 -28.48 4.38
C LEU A 516 12.99 -28.50 5.06
N ASP A 517 14.06 -28.54 4.27
CA ASP A 517 15.42 -28.35 4.79
C ASP A 517 15.79 -26.87 4.70
N PHE A 518 15.77 -26.19 5.84
CA PHE A 518 15.98 -24.75 5.91
C PHE A 518 16.87 -24.36 7.09
N LEU A 519 17.39 -23.15 7.04
CA LEU A 519 18.04 -22.46 8.14
C LEU A 519 17.27 -21.20 8.52
N VAL A 520 17.43 -20.78 9.77
CA VAL A 520 16.81 -19.54 10.29
C VAL A 520 17.93 -18.56 10.63
N ILE A 521 17.86 -17.36 10.07
CA ILE A 521 18.72 -16.24 10.44
C ILE A 521 17.89 -15.17 11.13
N LYS A 522 18.44 -14.62 12.23
CA LYS A 522 17.87 -13.48 12.92
C LYS A 522 18.86 -12.32 12.95
N GLY A 523 18.39 -11.13 12.59
CA GLY A 523 19.09 -9.85 12.77
C GLY A 523 18.31 -8.99 13.76
N SER A 524 19.00 -8.22 14.61
CA SER A 524 18.35 -7.32 15.57
C SER A 524 18.49 -5.88 15.12
N MET A 525 17.44 -5.07 15.31
CA MET A 525 17.49 -3.63 15.08
C MET A 525 18.54 -2.92 15.97
N THR A 526 18.88 -3.51 17.13
CA THR A 526 19.93 -2.99 18.03
C THR A 526 21.34 -2.99 17.42
N THR A 527 21.58 -3.74 16.35
CA THR A 527 22.87 -3.74 15.65
C THR A 527 22.90 -2.76 14.47
N ILE A 528 21.81 -2.03 14.21
CA ILE A 528 21.68 -1.13 13.07
C ILE A 528 21.90 0.31 13.51
N GLY A 529 22.99 0.91 13.03
CA GLY A 529 23.40 2.27 13.43
C GLY A 529 22.30 3.32 13.20
N LYS A 530 21.54 3.20 12.10
CA LYS A 530 20.41 4.10 11.83
C LYS A 530 19.27 3.93 12.84
N ALA A 531 18.95 2.72 13.27
CA ALA A 531 17.90 2.47 14.26
C ALA A 531 18.28 3.04 15.64
N LEU A 532 19.56 2.92 16.01
CA LEU A 532 20.12 3.55 17.22
C LEU A 532 20.07 5.09 17.13
N ALA A 533 20.49 5.65 15.99
CA ALA A 533 20.46 7.09 15.75
C ALA A 533 19.03 7.66 15.78
N ASP A 534 18.05 6.89 15.32
CA ASP A 534 16.62 7.23 15.36
C ASP A 534 15.99 7.07 16.75
N GLY A 535 16.68 6.44 17.71
CA GLY A 535 16.15 6.14 19.03
C GLY A 535 15.06 5.05 19.05
N ASP A 536 14.95 4.24 17.98
CA ASP A 536 13.97 3.16 17.86
C ASP A 536 14.64 1.86 17.38
N GLU A 537 15.29 1.18 18.32
CA GLU A 537 16.03 -0.07 18.12
C GLU A 537 15.17 -1.33 18.37
N ARG A 538 13.84 -1.18 18.48
CA ARG A 538 12.93 -2.30 18.77
C ARG A 538 12.74 -3.16 17.53
N GLY A 539 12.77 -4.47 17.74
CA GLY A 539 12.42 -5.45 16.72
C GLY A 539 13.63 -6.13 16.07
N PHE A 540 13.35 -6.81 14.97
CA PHE A 540 14.24 -7.77 14.33
C PHE A 540 13.81 -8.07 12.89
N ILE A 541 14.72 -8.69 12.14
CA ILE A 541 14.39 -9.47 10.94
C ILE A 541 14.63 -10.94 11.22
N LYS A 542 13.79 -11.80 10.68
CA LYS A 542 13.94 -13.24 10.64
C LYS A 542 13.80 -13.73 9.21
N LEU A 543 14.85 -14.33 8.67
CA LEU A 543 14.85 -15.00 7.37
C LEU A 543 14.78 -16.51 7.57
N ILE A 544 13.97 -17.16 6.74
CA ILE A 544 13.88 -18.61 6.59
C ILE A 544 14.38 -18.91 5.20
N VAL A 545 15.49 -19.62 5.13
CA VAL A 545 16.28 -19.77 3.91
C VAL A 545 16.43 -21.26 3.61
N ASP A 546 16.09 -21.66 2.40
CA ASP A 546 16.35 -23.01 1.91
C ASP A 546 17.86 -23.32 1.92
N LYS A 547 18.24 -24.55 2.30
CA LYS A 547 19.65 -24.92 2.39
C LYS A 547 20.28 -25.34 1.06
N GLU A 548 19.49 -25.78 0.09
CA GLU A 548 20.01 -26.29 -1.19
C GLU A 548 20.54 -25.15 -2.06
N PHE A 549 19.75 -24.09 -2.22
CA PHE A 549 20.05 -22.98 -3.13
C PHE A 549 20.23 -21.64 -2.41
N GLY A 550 19.75 -21.52 -1.17
CA GLY A 550 19.78 -20.25 -0.45
C GLY A 550 18.61 -19.32 -0.79
N GLU A 551 17.53 -19.84 -1.37
CA GLU A 551 16.29 -19.08 -1.61
C GLU A 551 15.63 -18.67 -0.30
N ILE A 552 15.08 -17.46 -0.24
CA ILE A 552 14.26 -17.03 0.89
C ILE A 552 12.88 -17.66 0.73
N ILE A 553 12.51 -18.56 1.63
CA ILE A 553 11.18 -19.20 1.64
C ILE A 553 10.21 -18.53 2.62
N GLY A 554 10.73 -17.66 3.49
CA GLY A 554 9.94 -16.83 4.39
C GLY A 554 10.76 -15.71 5.03
N ALA A 555 10.14 -14.56 5.26
CA ALA A 555 10.76 -13.45 5.98
C ALA A 555 9.75 -12.75 6.88
N HIS A 556 10.19 -12.39 8.08
CA HIS A 556 9.37 -11.78 9.13
C HIS A 556 10.14 -10.62 9.75
N LEU A 557 9.57 -9.42 9.69
CA LEU A 557 10.17 -8.19 10.15
C LEU A 557 9.29 -7.56 11.23
N VAL A 558 9.93 -7.07 12.29
CA VAL A 558 9.35 -6.22 13.31
C VAL A 558 10.26 -5.01 13.49
N GLY A 559 9.69 -3.81 13.53
CA GLY A 559 10.44 -2.57 13.73
C GLY A 559 10.07 -1.49 12.73
N LYS A 560 10.63 -0.30 12.90
CA LYS A 560 10.35 0.86 12.05
C LYS A 560 10.62 0.55 10.56
N HIS A 561 9.74 1.01 9.67
CA HIS A 561 9.82 0.82 8.22
C HIS A 561 9.72 -0.64 7.74
N SER A 562 9.32 -1.60 8.60
CA SER A 562 9.17 -3.00 8.19
C SER A 562 8.21 -3.15 7.02
N THR A 563 7.14 -2.35 6.99
CA THR A 563 6.12 -2.40 5.93
C THR A 563 6.60 -1.88 4.57
N ASP A 564 7.61 -1.01 4.56
CA ASP A 564 8.26 -0.54 3.34
C ASP A 564 9.35 -1.53 2.89
N MET A 565 10.20 -1.95 3.82
CA MET A 565 11.38 -2.79 3.58
C MET A 565 11.04 -4.21 3.08
N ILE A 566 9.89 -4.76 3.46
CA ILE A 566 9.45 -6.10 3.00
C ILE A 566 9.35 -6.21 1.47
N THR A 567 9.19 -5.07 0.77
CA THR A 567 9.10 -5.01 -0.68
C THR A 567 10.37 -5.55 -1.36
N GLU A 568 11.55 -5.27 -0.81
CA GLU A 568 12.82 -5.76 -1.34
C GLU A 568 12.87 -7.30 -1.32
N ILE A 569 12.53 -7.89 -0.17
CA ILE A 569 12.50 -9.35 0.00
C ILE A 569 11.41 -9.97 -0.88
N THR A 570 10.25 -9.32 -0.97
CA THR A 570 9.14 -9.77 -1.83
C THR A 570 9.58 -9.84 -3.28
N LEU A 571 10.29 -8.81 -3.77
CA LEU A 571 10.84 -8.77 -5.12
C LEU A 571 11.90 -9.86 -5.33
N ALA A 572 12.77 -10.08 -4.34
CA ALA A 572 13.77 -11.13 -4.39
C ALA A 572 13.12 -12.53 -4.53
N ILE A 573 12.09 -12.83 -3.74
CA ILE A 573 11.35 -14.11 -3.84
C ILE A 573 10.64 -14.22 -5.19
N ASP A 574 9.99 -13.16 -5.65
CA ASP A 574 9.27 -13.16 -6.95
C ASP A 574 10.22 -13.31 -8.15
N SER A 575 11.47 -12.88 -7.99
CA SER A 575 12.52 -12.98 -9.00
C SER A 575 13.42 -14.22 -8.85
N GLU A 576 13.07 -15.16 -7.97
CA GLU A 576 13.85 -16.38 -7.68
C GLU A 576 15.31 -16.07 -7.27
N MET A 577 15.54 -14.93 -6.59
CA MET A 577 16.84 -14.56 -6.04
C MET A 577 17.14 -15.31 -4.75
N THR A 578 18.43 -15.48 -4.45
CA THR A 578 18.92 -16.09 -3.22
C THR A 578 19.49 -15.04 -2.27
N VAL A 579 19.82 -15.47 -1.06
CA VAL A 579 20.55 -14.60 -0.10
C VAL A 579 21.92 -14.14 -0.62
N HIS A 580 22.49 -14.80 -1.64
CA HIS A 580 23.76 -14.40 -2.23
C HIS A 580 23.64 -13.11 -3.02
N GLU A 581 22.60 -12.93 -3.84
CA GLU A 581 22.37 -11.69 -4.58
C GLU A 581 22.14 -10.52 -3.62
N ILE A 582 21.35 -10.73 -2.57
CA ILE A 582 21.06 -9.71 -1.56
C ILE A 582 22.34 -9.32 -0.80
N ALA A 583 23.14 -10.30 -0.36
CA ALA A 583 24.39 -10.05 0.36
C ALA A 583 25.47 -9.33 -0.49
N ASN A 584 25.44 -9.53 -1.82
CA ASN A 584 26.34 -8.85 -2.76
C ASN A 584 25.84 -7.46 -3.19
N THR A 585 24.55 -7.16 -2.95
CA THR A 585 23.97 -5.87 -3.30
C THR A 585 24.45 -4.79 -2.32
N ILE A 586 24.96 -3.68 -2.86
CA ILE A 586 25.34 -2.51 -2.07
C ILE A 586 24.07 -1.85 -1.53
N HIS A 587 23.82 -2.03 -0.24
CA HIS A 587 22.74 -1.33 0.46
C HIS A 587 23.20 0.08 0.85
N PRO A 588 22.32 1.09 0.79
CA PRO A 588 22.65 2.44 1.24
C PRO A 588 22.99 2.46 2.74
N HIS A 589 23.94 3.31 3.15
CA HIS A 589 24.36 3.48 4.53
C HIS A 589 24.37 4.96 4.94
N PRO A 590 23.91 5.33 6.15
CA PRO A 590 23.21 4.48 7.12
C PRO A 590 21.70 4.38 6.84
N THR A 591 21.14 3.17 6.80
CA THR A 591 19.68 2.96 6.70
C THR A 591 19.19 1.83 7.62
N VAL A 592 17.88 1.83 7.90
CA VAL A 592 17.25 0.69 8.62
C VAL A 592 17.26 -0.57 7.75
N SER A 593 17.21 -0.41 6.42
CA SER A 593 17.18 -1.53 5.47
C SER A 593 18.47 -2.35 5.42
N GLU A 594 19.59 -1.84 5.93
CA GLU A 594 20.82 -2.62 6.12
C GLU A 594 20.61 -3.90 6.95
N ILE A 595 19.53 -3.98 7.74
CA ILE A 595 19.18 -5.20 8.46
C ILE A 595 18.91 -6.39 7.52
N ILE A 596 18.39 -6.14 6.31
CA ILE A 596 18.15 -7.16 5.28
C ILE A 596 19.49 -7.70 4.79
N TRP A 597 20.40 -6.80 4.41
CA TRP A 597 21.76 -7.15 4.01
C TRP A 597 22.51 -7.93 5.10
N GLU A 598 22.48 -7.46 6.36
CA GLU A 598 23.12 -8.12 7.49
C GLU A 598 22.59 -9.55 7.69
N ALA A 599 21.27 -9.74 7.56
CA ALA A 599 20.65 -11.06 7.65
C ALA A 599 21.03 -11.95 6.46
N ALA A 600 21.03 -11.43 5.23
CA ALA A 600 21.46 -12.16 4.04
C ALA A 600 22.94 -12.56 4.12
N ARG A 601 23.82 -11.65 4.52
CA ARG A 601 25.26 -11.95 4.74
C ARG A 601 25.46 -13.05 5.77
N LYS A 602 24.73 -13.01 6.89
CA LYS A 602 24.75 -14.08 7.91
C LYS A 602 24.23 -15.41 7.35
N ALA A 603 23.22 -15.38 6.47
CA ALA A 603 22.71 -16.57 5.81
C ALA A 603 23.77 -17.22 4.91
N VAL A 604 24.44 -16.43 4.06
CA VAL A 604 25.54 -16.91 3.20
C VAL A 604 26.64 -17.58 4.04
N LEU A 605 27.09 -16.92 5.11
CA LEU A 605 28.11 -17.48 6.02
C LEU A 605 27.65 -18.77 6.71
N ALA A 606 26.35 -18.94 6.96
CA ALA A 606 25.79 -20.15 7.55
C ALA A 606 25.68 -21.29 6.53
N LEU A 607 25.33 -20.98 5.28
CA LEU A 607 25.28 -21.95 4.18
C LEU A 607 26.67 -22.52 3.87
N ASP A 608 27.69 -21.66 3.83
CA ASP A 608 29.06 -22.09 3.51
C ASP A 608 29.71 -22.95 4.61
N LYS A 609 29.24 -22.86 5.86
CA LYS A 609 29.69 -23.74 6.95
C LYS A 609 29.12 -25.16 6.86
N ASN A 610 28.04 -25.35 6.09
CA ASN A 610 27.34 -26.62 5.93
C ASN A 610 27.71 -27.33 4.61
N LYS A 611 28.54 -26.71 3.77
CA LYS A 611 29.22 -27.36 2.64
C LYS A 611 30.53 -27.97 3.10
#